data_AF-A0A0C3KCJ7-F1
#
_entry.id   AF-A0A0C3KCJ7-F1
#
_cell.length_a   1.000
_cell.length_b   1.000
_cell.length_c   1.000
_cell.angle_alpha   90.00
_cell.angle_beta   90.00
_cell.angle_gamma   90.00
#
_symmetry.space_group_name_H-M   'P 1'
#
loop_
_entity.id
_entity.type
_entity.pdbx_description
1 polymer ?
#
loop_
_entity_poly.entity_id
_entity_poly.type
_entity_poly.pdbx_seq_one_letter_code
_entity_poly.pdbx_strand_id
1 'polypeptide(L)'
;MFDTYDFNPPADAENSVSFEIDLAALLTVLDIFGAVGSMPSSFGTGAAGGRGRGRGKWGANGDEGEFADANTSGGIERFLLSSDKGGKLTGMRMLYEGEGYPISLTLSEDASGPTTTCKLNTMESEPHMELDFNDEDKVIKIIMKSSWLSGALSELDSSTEKLAIICAPPDEALPITSTGNSSQAPRPTGRRTSTARDVGAHPTFRLLGISAYGSTELDFPNDREVLQSFECEEHTQFTYRFSHIAKIQKALQGSIRTSLRMDESGVLSFQFQMPTVISDGKQSNPFIEFTCLALSEDD
;
A
#
# COMPACT_ATOMS: atom_id res chain seq x y z
N MET A 1 6.30 -13.67 6.59
CA MET A 1 7.16 -12.82 5.75
C MET A 1 8.58 -13.37 5.70
N PHE A 2 9.23 -13.67 6.84
CA PHE A 2 10.51 -14.38 6.87
C PHE A 2 10.31 -15.88 7.10
N ASP A 3 11.15 -16.71 6.48
CA ASP A 3 11.15 -18.17 6.71
C ASP A 3 11.84 -18.53 8.04
N THR A 4 12.86 -17.77 8.43
CA THR A 4 13.51 -17.86 9.76
C THR A 4 13.74 -16.47 10.33
N TYR A 5 13.54 -16.32 11.64
CA TYR A 5 13.80 -15.09 12.37
C TYR A 5 14.32 -15.44 13.77
N ASP A 6 15.54 -15.02 14.06
CA ASP A 6 16.22 -15.21 15.34
C ASP A 6 16.59 -13.84 15.91
N PHE A 7 16.18 -13.58 17.15
CA PHE A 7 16.45 -12.32 17.84
C PHE A 7 17.11 -12.61 19.19
N ASN A 8 18.38 -12.20 19.32
CA ASN A 8 19.21 -12.44 20.50
C ASN A 8 19.64 -11.09 21.11
N PRO A 9 18.80 -10.45 21.93
CA PRO A 9 19.15 -9.17 22.55
C PRO A 9 20.26 -9.33 23.60
N PRO A 10 21.11 -8.29 23.81
CA PRO A 10 22.03 -8.24 24.94
C PRO A 10 21.25 -8.35 26.27
N ALA A 11 21.85 -8.97 27.29
CA ALA A 11 21.19 -9.20 28.59
C ALA A 11 20.76 -7.91 29.33
N ASP A 12 21.35 -6.77 28.96
CA ASP A 12 21.16 -5.46 29.61
C ASP A 12 20.39 -4.44 28.74
N ALA A 13 19.91 -4.84 27.55
CA ALA A 13 19.21 -3.94 26.63
C ALA A 13 17.67 -4.07 26.76
N GLU A 14 16.95 -2.97 26.51
CA GLU A 14 15.51 -3.03 26.26
C GLU A 14 15.24 -4.04 25.13
N ASN A 15 14.08 -4.73 25.17
CA ASN A 15 13.76 -5.84 24.26
C ASN A 15 13.58 -5.44 22.76
N SER A 16 14.13 -4.30 22.34
CA SER A 16 14.09 -3.78 20.99
C SER A 16 15.50 -3.38 20.53
N VAL A 17 15.72 -3.51 19.22
CA VAL A 17 16.94 -3.05 18.56
C VAL A 17 16.51 -2.02 17.53
N SER A 18 17.02 -0.79 17.64
CA SER A 18 16.79 0.29 16.68
C SER A 18 18.11 0.72 16.06
N PHE A 19 18.07 1.04 14.78
CA PHE A 19 19.20 1.61 14.03
C PHE A 19 18.65 2.30 12.79
N GLU A 20 19.41 3.27 12.29
CA GLU A 20 19.11 3.95 11.04
C GLU A 20 20.01 3.44 9.91
N ILE A 21 19.46 3.41 8.68
CA ILE A 21 20.19 3.07 7.46
C ILE A 21 19.71 3.95 6.31
N ASP A 22 20.60 4.15 5.33
CA ASP A 22 20.23 4.77 4.07
C ASP A 22 19.26 3.85 3.30
N LEU A 23 17.99 4.24 3.27
CA LEU A 23 16.93 3.51 2.57
C LEU A 23 17.21 3.40 1.06
N ALA A 24 17.84 4.39 0.43
CA ALA A 24 18.17 4.33 -0.99
C ALA A 24 19.24 3.26 -1.25
N ALA A 25 20.23 3.16 -0.37
CA ALA A 25 21.24 2.11 -0.43
C ALA A 25 20.61 0.73 -0.20
N LEU A 26 19.71 0.59 0.78
CA LEU A 26 18.98 -0.65 1.02
C LEU A 26 18.17 -1.08 -0.22
N LEU A 27 17.37 -0.17 -0.80
CA LEU A 27 16.57 -0.47 -1.97
C LEU A 27 17.42 -0.90 -3.18
N THR A 28 18.59 -0.27 -3.37
CA THR A 28 19.54 -0.64 -4.41
C THR A 28 20.11 -2.05 -4.20
N VAL A 29 20.40 -2.42 -2.95
CA VAL A 29 20.87 -3.77 -2.61
C VAL A 29 19.76 -4.81 -2.83
N LEU A 30 18.52 -4.50 -2.46
CA LEU A 30 17.38 -5.39 -2.67
C LEU A 30 17.06 -5.59 -4.16
N ASP A 31 17.31 -4.59 -5.00
CA ASP A 31 17.09 -4.65 -6.45
C ASP A 31 18.35 -5.00 -7.26
N ILE A 32 19.38 -5.59 -6.63
CA ILE A 32 20.64 -5.89 -7.33
C ILE A 32 20.49 -6.87 -8.50
N PHE A 33 19.46 -7.71 -8.46
CA PHE A 33 19.11 -8.63 -9.55
C PHE A 33 18.02 -8.07 -10.49
N GLY A 34 17.58 -6.83 -10.31
CA GLY A 34 16.59 -6.15 -11.15
C GLY A 34 15.18 -6.74 -11.08
N ALA A 35 14.88 -7.50 -10.03
CA ALA A 35 13.63 -8.23 -9.87
C ALA A 35 12.53 -7.44 -9.14
N VAL A 36 12.86 -6.35 -8.44
CA VAL A 36 11.93 -5.63 -7.54
C VAL A 36 10.88 -4.81 -8.33
N GLY A 37 11.00 -4.71 -9.65
CA GLY A 37 10.01 -4.10 -10.55
C GLY A 37 9.14 -5.08 -11.37
N SER A 38 9.44 -6.39 -11.34
CA SER A 38 8.68 -7.40 -12.09
C SER A 38 7.61 -8.04 -11.21
N MET A 39 6.61 -7.27 -10.80
CA MET A 39 5.39 -7.83 -10.24
C MET A 39 4.77 -8.78 -11.29
N PRO A 40 4.46 -10.05 -10.97
CA PRO A 40 3.74 -10.90 -11.89
C PRO A 40 2.34 -10.32 -12.09
N SER A 41 2.11 -9.67 -13.25
CA SER A 41 0.80 -9.25 -13.70
C SER A 41 -0.01 -10.51 -14.07
N SER A 42 -0.53 -11.22 -13.09
CA SER A 42 -1.54 -12.26 -13.34
C SER A 42 -2.47 -12.44 -12.16
N PHE A 43 -3.29 -11.42 -11.92
CA PHE A 43 -4.58 -11.57 -11.28
C PHE A 43 -5.66 -11.35 -12.34
N GLY A 44 -5.73 -12.28 -13.29
CA GLY A 44 -6.85 -12.41 -14.23
C GLY A 44 -7.80 -13.50 -13.73
N THR A 45 -8.95 -13.07 -13.21
CA THR A 45 -10.12 -13.94 -12.97
C THR A 45 -10.51 -14.66 -14.25
N GLY A 46 -10.68 -15.99 -14.17
CA GLY A 46 -10.90 -16.84 -15.33
C GLY A 46 -12.18 -16.53 -16.12
N ALA A 47 -12.08 -16.63 -17.45
CA ALA A 47 -13.17 -17.05 -18.32
C ALA A 47 -12.62 -17.61 -19.66
N ALA A 48 -12.87 -18.91 -19.84
CA ALA A 48 -13.12 -19.67 -21.06
C ALA A 48 -12.54 -19.22 -22.43
N GLY A 49 -11.85 -20.17 -23.08
CA GLY A 49 -12.13 -20.53 -24.48
C GLY A 49 -10.99 -20.39 -25.47
N GLY A 50 -10.34 -21.51 -25.85
CA GLY A 50 -9.43 -21.51 -26.98
C GLY A 50 -8.76 -22.87 -27.22
N ARG A 51 -9.24 -23.60 -28.22
CA ARG A 51 -8.87 -24.98 -28.57
C ARG A 51 -7.44 -25.07 -29.12
N GLY A 52 -6.67 -26.06 -28.66
CA GLY A 52 -5.40 -26.46 -29.27
C GLY A 52 -5.14 -27.95 -29.08
N ARG A 53 -5.43 -28.74 -30.12
CA ARG A 53 -5.16 -30.19 -30.18
C ARG A 53 -3.65 -30.43 -30.25
N GLY A 54 -3.11 -31.25 -29.35
CA GLY A 54 -1.74 -31.75 -29.40
C GLY A 54 -1.66 -33.12 -28.73
N ARG A 55 -1.16 -34.10 -29.47
CA ARG A 55 -1.30 -35.55 -29.28
C ARG A 55 0.05 -36.12 -28.84
N GLY A 56 0.10 -36.93 -27.78
CA GLY A 56 1.28 -37.74 -27.42
C GLY A 56 1.26 -38.12 -25.94
N LYS A 57 0.73 -39.29 -25.56
CA LYS A 57 1.37 -40.62 -25.54
C LYS A 57 2.06 -40.90 -24.20
N TRP A 58 1.41 -41.76 -23.42
CA TRP A 58 1.90 -42.36 -22.17
C TRP A 58 3.20 -43.14 -22.41
N GLY A 59 4.10 -43.08 -21.43
CA GLY A 59 5.26 -43.95 -21.31
C GLY A 59 5.69 -43.98 -19.84
N ALA A 60 5.50 -45.14 -19.21
CA ALA A 60 5.99 -45.49 -17.88
C ALA A 60 7.40 -46.10 -17.97
N ASN A 61 8.18 -45.96 -16.89
CA ASN A 61 9.34 -46.73 -16.38
C ASN A 61 10.10 -45.75 -15.45
N GLY A 62 10.46 -46.03 -14.19
CA GLY A 62 10.99 -47.23 -13.55
C GLY A 62 12.45 -46.96 -13.13
N ASP A 63 12.88 -47.45 -11.95
CA ASP A 63 14.27 -47.49 -11.38
C ASP A 63 14.64 -46.30 -10.44
N GLU A 64 14.78 -46.39 -9.10
CA GLU A 64 15.60 -47.19 -8.14
C GLU A 64 17.04 -46.64 -7.85
N GLY A 65 17.38 -46.49 -6.56
CA GLY A 65 18.73 -46.18 -5.99
C GLY A 65 19.05 -44.69 -5.85
N GLU A 66 19.69 -44.12 -4.81
CA GLU A 66 20.62 -44.62 -3.81
C GLU A 66 20.75 -43.62 -2.63
N PHE A 67 21.13 -44.12 -1.46
CA PHE A 67 21.42 -43.34 -0.24
C PHE A 67 22.81 -42.70 -0.30
N ALA A 68 22.95 -41.45 0.14
CA ALA A 68 24.23 -40.89 0.60
C ALA A 68 24.03 -40.00 1.84
N ASP A 69 24.84 -40.32 2.84
CA ASP A 69 24.88 -39.82 4.20
C ASP A 69 25.53 -38.43 4.36
N ALA A 70 25.24 -37.82 5.51
CA ALA A 70 26.07 -36.92 6.30
C ALA A 70 26.32 -35.46 5.84
N ASN A 71 25.56 -34.56 6.48
CA ASN A 71 26.09 -33.49 7.34
C ASN A 71 27.27 -32.64 6.79
N THR A 72 26.97 -31.50 6.16
CA THR A 72 27.84 -30.33 6.09
C THR A 72 26.99 -29.08 5.83
N SER A 73 27.04 -28.13 6.78
CA SER A 73 26.61 -26.71 6.68
C SER A 73 25.35 -26.41 5.86
N GLY A 74 24.21 -26.28 6.55
CA GLY A 74 22.95 -25.80 5.97
C GLY A 74 23.11 -24.40 5.39
N GLY A 75 23.47 -24.36 4.11
CA GLY A 75 23.54 -23.16 3.29
C GLY A 75 22.16 -22.71 2.85
N ILE A 76 22.14 -21.51 2.28
CA ILE A 76 20.99 -20.74 1.80
C ILE A 76 20.08 -21.54 0.85
N GLU A 77 20.56 -22.68 0.34
CA GLU A 77 19.86 -23.62 -0.54
C GLU A 77 18.52 -24.13 0.02
N ARG A 78 18.37 -24.24 1.34
CA ARG A 78 17.10 -24.67 1.95
C ARG A 78 15.95 -23.68 1.70
N PHE A 79 16.27 -22.41 1.44
CA PHE A 79 15.29 -21.34 1.24
C PHE A 79 14.80 -21.22 -0.22
N LEU A 80 15.35 -22.02 -1.14
CA LEU A 80 15.06 -21.92 -2.58
C LEU A 80 14.06 -22.97 -3.09
N LEU A 81 13.65 -23.92 -2.24
CA LEU A 81 12.88 -25.10 -2.65
C LEU A 81 11.36 -24.95 -2.47
N SER A 82 10.76 -23.81 -2.85
CA SER A 82 9.30 -23.67 -2.87
C SER A 82 8.77 -22.73 -3.94
N SER A 83 8.87 -23.13 -5.21
CA SER A 83 7.79 -22.89 -6.16
C SER A 83 7.92 -23.73 -7.43
N ASP A 84 7.01 -24.68 -7.60
CA ASP A 84 6.80 -25.52 -8.78
C ASP A 84 6.26 -24.75 -10.01
N LYS A 85 6.53 -23.45 -10.12
CA LYS A 85 6.11 -22.59 -11.23
C LYS A 85 7.12 -21.49 -11.56
N GLY A 86 8.31 -21.88 -12.00
CA GLY A 86 9.15 -21.14 -12.97
C GLY A 86 9.54 -19.67 -12.70
N GLY A 87 9.22 -19.10 -11.54
CA GLY A 87 9.70 -17.79 -11.11
C GLY A 87 11.03 -17.98 -10.39
N LYS A 88 12.09 -17.33 -10.88
CA LYS A 88 13.34 -17.24 -10.14
C LYS A 88 13.10 -16.39 -8.89
N LEU A 89 13.20 -16.99 -7.72
CA LEU A 89 13.01 -16.30 -6.45
C LEU A 89 14.39 -15.96 -5.88
N THR A 90 14.61 -14.71 -5.52
CA THR A 90 15.84 -14.30 -4.84
C THR A 90 15.71 -14.60 -3.34
N GLY A 91 16.53 -15.51 -2.84
CA GLY A 91 16.72 -15.71 -1.41
C GLY A 91 17.51 -14.55 -0.80
N MET A 92 17.16 -14.14 0.42
CA MET A 92 17.81 -13.05 1.13
C MET A 92 18.04 -13.45 2.59
N ARG A 93 19.26 -13.22 3.08
CA ARG A 93 19.62 -13.32 4.50
C ARG A 93 20.06 -11.95 5.02
N MET A 94 19.44 -11.49 6.10
CA MET A 94 19.83 -10.29 6.83
C MET A 94 20.55 -10.69 8.13
N LEU A 95 21.63 -10.00 8.47
CA LEU A 95 22.34 -10.16 9.74
C LEU A 95 22.72 -8.79 10.29
N TYR A 96 22.46 -8.57 11.58
CA TYR A 96 22.89 -7.39 12.32
C TYR A 96 23.46 -7.85 13.66
N GLU A 97 24.73 -7.52 13.92
CA GLU A 97 25.47 -8.01 15.10
C GLU A 97 25.32 -7.10 16.33
N GLY A 98 24.70 -5.93 16.17
CA GLY A 98 24.47 -4.98 17.24
C GLY A 98 24.98 -3.58 16.92
N GLU A 99 24.90 -2.70 17.91
CA GLU A 99 25.27 -1.29 17.79
C GLU A 99 26.72 -1.12 17.30
N GLY A 100 26.92 -0.21 16.34
CA GLY A 100 28.23 0.03 15.71
C GLY A 100 28.64 -0.98 14.63
N TYR A 101 27.88 -2.06 14.42
CA TYR A 101 28.11 -3.00 13.32
C TYR A 101 27.24 -2.68 12.10
N PRO A 102 27.76 -2.83 10.87
CA PRO A 102 26.95 -2.67 9.68
C PRO A 102 25.95 -3.82 9.55
N ILE A 103 24.80 -3.55 8.92
CA ILE A 103 23.85 -4.60 8.55
C ILE A 103 24.37 -5.32 7.29
N SER A 104 24.44 -6.65 7.35
CA SER A 104 24.91 -7.49 6.24
C SER A 104 23.71 -8.15 5.56
N LEU A 105 23.56 -7.91 4.27
CA LEU A 105 22.56 -8.56 3.41
C LEU A 105 23.27 -9.50 2.44
N THR A 106 22.89 -10.78 2.45
CA THR A 106 23.37 -11.78 1.49
C THR A 106 22.20 -12.22 0.61
N LEU A 107 22.26 -11.95 -0.70
CA LEU A 107 21.23 -12.28 -1.67
C LEU A 107 21.71 -13.35 -2.66
N SER A 108 20.82 -14.23 -3.11
CA SER A 108 21.10 -15.30 -4.09
C SER A 108 19.88 -15.62 -4.96
N GLU A 109 20.02 -15.66 -6.28
CA GLU A 109 18.92 -15.97 -7.23
C GLU A 109 18.62 -17.48 -7.30
N ASP A 110 19.60 -18.33 -7.01
CA ASP A 110 19.54 -19.79 -7.12
C ASP A 110 20.54 -20.48 -6.18
N ALA A 111 20.38 -21.80 -6.00
CA ALA A 111 21.14 -22.58 -5.01
C ALA A 111 22.60 -22.74 -5.44
N SER A 112 22.83 -22.78 -6.75
CA SER A 112 24.14 -23.03 -7.35
C SER A 112 24.80 -21.78 -7.93
N GLY A 113 24.16 -20.61 -7.90
CA GLY A 113 24.69 -19.42 -8.55
C GLY A 113 25.26 -18.38 -7.58
N PRO A 114 25.61 -17.21 -8.12
CA PRO A 114 26.39 -16.22 -7.39
C PRO A 114 25.61 -15.65 -6.21
N THR A 115 26.28 -15.59 -5.06
CA THR A 115 25.78 -14.90 -3.87
C THR A 115 26.39 -13.51 -3.79
N THR A 116 25.56 -12.49 -3.55
CA THR A 116 26.01 -11.12 -3.36
C THR A 116 25.88 -10.75 -1.90
N THR A 117 26.97 -10.33 -1.27
CA THR A 117 26.96 -9.85 0.12
C THR A 117 27.23 -8.35 0.15
N CYS A 118 26.29 -7.58 0.67
CA CYS A 118 26.38 -6.14 0.85
C CYS A 118 26.39 -5.81 2.33
N LYS A 119 27.26 -4.89 2.75
CA LYS A 119 27.29 -4.37 4.12
C LYS A 119 26.88 -2.90 4.07
N LEU A 120 25.80 -2.55 4.75
CA LEU A 120 25.31 -1.18 4.87
C LEU A 120 25.66 -0.66 6.25
N ASN A 121 26.24 0.54 6.31
CA ASN A 121 26.56 1.18 7.57
C ASN A 121 25.27 1.55 8.30
N THR A 122 25.25 1.31 9.61
CA THR A 122 24.16 1.69 10.50
C THR A 122 24.51 2.98 11.23
N MET A 123 23.49 3.73 11.60
CA MET A 123 23.57 4.96 12.38
C MET A 123 22.75 4.79 13.66
N GLU A 124 23.11 5.55 14.70
CA GLU A 124 22.32 5.63 15.93
C GLU A 124 20.93 6.17 15.61
N SER A 125 19.89 5.52 16.12
CA SER A 125 18.51 5.92 15.82
C SER A 125 18.18 7.23 16.51
N GLU A 126 17.67 8.20 15.76
CA GLU A 126 17.08 9.40 16.34
C GLU A 126 15.65 9.10 16.82
N PRO A 127 15.20 9.72 17.93
CA PRO A 127 13.81 9.64 18.36
C PRO A 127 12.94 10.30 17.30
N HIS A 128 12.05 9.53 16.69
CA HIS A 128 11.11 10.02 15.68
C HIS A 128 9.86 10.59 16.35
N MET A 129 9.33 11.66 15.78
CA MET A 129 8.01 12.18 16.15
C MET A 129 6.96 11.18 15.67
N GLU A 130 6.43 10.37 16.58
CA GLU A 130 5.27 9.53 16.32
C GLU A 130 4.02 10.41 16.39
N LEU A 131 3.34 10.55 15.26
CA LEU A 131 1.99 11.10 15.22
C LEU A 131 1.04 9.96 15.56
N ASP A 132 0.76 9.81 16.85
CA ASP A 132 -0.18 8.80 17.32
C ASP A 132 -1.58 9.17 16.86
N PHE A 133 -2.21 8.25 16.11
CA PHE A 133 -3.62 8.33 15.78
C PHE A 133 -4.39 7.39 16.69
N ASN A 134 -5.23 7.94 17.56
CA ASN A 134 -6.08 7.12 18.42
C ASN A 134 -7.39 6.78 17.68
N ASP A 135 -7.66 5.48 17.51
CA ASP A 135 -8.86 4.99 16.84
C ASP A 135 -10.16 5.35 17.59
N GLU A 136 -10.09 5.68 18.88
CA GLU A 136 -11.23 6.14 19.67
C GLU A 136 -11.64 7.58 19.34
N ASP A 137 -10.68 8.40 18.90
CA ASP A 137 -10.88 9.84 18.63
C ASP A 137 -11.21 10.12 17.15
N LYS A 138 -11.43 9.06 16.35
CA LYS A 138 -11.74 9.20 14.92
C LYS A 138 -13.13 9.85 14.73
N VAL A 139 -13.16 10.86 13.87
CA VAL A 139 -14.40 11.54 13.43
C VAL A 139 -14.82 11.05 12.06
N ILE A 140 -13.83 10.72 11.23
CA ILE A 140 -14.04 10.22 9.87
C ILE A 140 -13.34 8.87 9.73
N LYS A 141 -14.02 7.91 9.11
CA LYS A 141 -13.41 6.67 8.63
C LYS A 141 -13.97 6.27 7.27
N ILE A 142 -13.07 6.10 6.32
CA ILE A 142 -13.40 5.75 4.94
C ILE A 142 -12.55 4.56 4.52
N ILE A 143 -13.19 3.49 4.04
CA ILE A 143 -12.50 2.34 3.45
C ILE A 143 -12.91 2.22 1.99
N MET A 144 -11.93 2.19 1.10
CA MET A 144 -12.16 2.03 -0.35
C MET A 144 -11.09 1.15 -1.00
N LYS A 145 -11.32 0.80 -2.27
CA LYS A 145 -10.25 0.18 -3.09
C LYS A 145 -9.15 1.21 -3.35
N SER A 146 -7.90 0.83 -3.17
CA SER A 146 -6.76 1.75 -3.35
C SER A 146 -6.68 2.32 -4.77
N SER A 147 -7.15 1.59 -5.77
CA SER A 147 -7.19 2.05 -7.17
C SER A 147 -8.02 3.31 -7.39
N TRP A 148 -9.12 3.49 -6.62
CA TRP A 148 -9.97 4.68 -6.74
C TRP A 148 -9.24 5.93 -6.25
N LEU A 149 -8.63 5.86 -5.07
CA LEU A 149 -7.85 6.97 -4.52
C LEU A 149 -6.57 7.23 -5.33
N SER A 150 -5.89 6.17 -5.78
CA SER A 150 -4.72 6.29 -6.66
C SER A 150 -5.03 7.00 -7.97
N GLY A 151 -6.16 6.64 -8.60
CA GLY A 151 -6.65 7.29 -9.81
C GLY A 151 -6.95 8.75 -9.57
N ALA A 152 -7.75 9.06 -8.55
CA ALA A 152 -8.10 10.42 -8.17
C ALA A 152 -6.87 11.30 -7.90
N LEU A 153 -5.89 10.82 -7.11
CA LEU A 153 -4.67 11.58 -6.84
C LEU A 153 -3.78 11.74 -8.08
N SER A 154 -3.88 10.85 -9.07
CA SER A 154 -3.15 10.99 -10.35
C SER A 154 -3.78 12.01 -11.29
N GLU A 155 -5.08 12.29 -11.14
CA GLU A 155 -5.79 13.30 -11.93
C GLU A 155 -5.48 14.73 -11.45
N LEU A 156 -4.97 14.87 -10.22
CA LEU A 156 -4.48 16.14 -9.72
C LEU A 156 -3.19 16.52 -10.43
N ASP A 157 -3.12 17.77 -10.90
CA ASP A 157 -1.91 18.29 -11.54
C ASP A 157 -0.78 18.45 -10.53
N SER A 158 0.44 18.29 -11.01
CA SER A 158 1.70 18.62 -10.33
C SER A 158 1.77 20.05 -9.77
N SER A 159 0.96 20.98 -10.27
CA SER A 159 0.83 22.34 -9.73
C SER A 159 -0.04 22.45 -8.47
N THR A 160 -0.68 21.36 -8.04
CA THR A 160 -1.50 21.32 -6.82
C THR A 160 -0.62 21.51 -5.59
N GLU A 161 -0.95 22.50 -4.75
CA GLU A 161 -0.19 22.82 -3.54
C GLU A 161 -0.85 22.23 -2.30
N LYS A 162 -2.18 22.28 -2.26
CA LYS A 162 -2.99 21.85 -1.11
C LYS A 162 -4.08 20.89 -1.57
N LEU A 163 -4.38 19.91 -0.73
CA LEU A 163 -5.47 18.96 -0.90
C LEU A 163 -6.45 19.12 0.26
N ALA A 164 -7.64 19.64 -0.02
CA ALA A 164 -8.73 19.65 0.94
C ALA A 164 -9.54 18.36 0.83
N ILE A 165 -9.73 17.70 1.97
CA ILE A 165 -10.55 16.51 2.13
C ILE A 165 -11.85 16.94 2.79
N ILE A 166 -12.97 16.74 2.10
CA ILE A 166 -14.29 17.19 2.54
C ILE A 166 -15.17 15.96 2.70
N CYS A 167 -15.72 15.78 3.90
CA CYS A 167 -16.62 14.69 4.24
C CYS A 167 -17.94 15.25 4.77
N ALA A 168 -19.05 14.68 4.34
CA ALA A 168 -20.37 15.04 4.83
C ALA A 168 -21.17 13.80 5.23
N PRO A 169 -22.04 13.89 6.25
CA PRO A 169 -22.90 12.78 6.64
C PRO A 169 -23.78 12.32 5.46
N PRO A 170 -24.14 11.02 5.38
CA PRO A 170 -24.99 10.52 4.30
C PRO A 170 -26.35 11.22 4.16
N ASP A 171 -26.86 11.78 5.26
CA ASP A 171 -28.13 12.53 5.30
C ASP A 171 -27.98 13.98 4.79
N GLU A 172 -26.77 14.55 4.82
CA GLU A 172 -26.44 15.92 4.41
C GLU A 172 -25.43 15.90 3.25
N ALA A 173 -25.85 15.34 2.12
CA ALA A 173 -24.94 15.09 1.03
C ALA A 173 -24.45 16.38 0.33
N LEU A 174 -23.22 16.36 -0.20
CA LEU A 174 -22.57 17.57 -0.73
C LEU A 174 -23.26 18.10 -2.00
N PRO A 175 -23.29 19.43 -2.20
CA PRO A 175 -23.78 20.01 -3.45
C PRO A 175 -22.86 19.62 -4.61
N ILE A 176 -23.43 19.09 -5.69
CA ILE A 176 -22.70 18.78 -6.92
C ILE A 176 -22.28 20.10 -7.57
N THR A 177 -21.00 20.38 -7.58
CA THR A 177 -20.40 21.55 -8.25
C THR A 177 -19.92 21.10 -9.63
N SER A 178 -20.80 21.18 -10.63
CA SER A 178 -20.39 20.92 -12.02
C SER A 178 -19.53 22.08 -12.52
N THR A 179 -18.20 22.00 -12.38
CA THR A 179 -17.28 22.86 -13.14
C THR A 179 -17.22 22.39 -14.59
N GLY A 180 -18.31 22.66 -15.32
CA GLY A 180 -18.42 22.56 -16.77
C GLY A 180 -18.92 23.90 -17.29
N ASN A 181 -18.12 24.54 -18.13
CA ASN A 181 -18.39 25.87 -18.68
C ASN A 181 -19.82 26.05 -19.21
N SER A 182 -20.36 27.23 -18.91
CA SER A 182 -21.67 27.74 -19.32
C SER A 182 -21.88 27.74 -20.84
N SER A 183 -22.98 27.13 -21.29
CA SER A 183 -23.95 27.86 -22.10
C SER A 183 -25.32 27.18 -22.03
N GLN A 184 -26.35 28.02 -21.84
CA GLN A 184 -27.77 27.77 -22.05
C GLN A 184 -28.58 27.33 -20.83
N ALA A 185 -29.34 28.31 -20.31
CA ALA A 185 -30.42 28.13 -19.35
C ALA A 185 -31.46 27.10 -19.85
N PRO A 186 -32.21 26.51 -18.92
CA PRO A 186 -33.63 26.85 -18.92
C PRO A 186 -34.25 26.96 -17.52
N ARG A 187 -35.15 27.95 -17.35
CA ARG A 187 -36.27 27.83 -16.40
C ARG A 187 -37.15 26.65 -16.84
N PRO A 188 -37.71 25.87 -15.90
CA PRO A 188 -39.14 26.06 -15.67
C PRO A 188 -39.58 25.93 -14.20
N THR A 189 -40.65 26.66 -13.92
CA THR A 189 -41.57 26.53 -12.79
C THR A 189 -42.06 25.10 -12.61
N GLY A 190 -41.89 24.53 -11.41
CA GLY A 190 -42.47 23.24 -11.04
C GLY A 190 -42.20 22.91 -9.58
N ARG A 191 -43.25 22.92 -8.77
CA ARG A 191 -43.28 22.50 -7.37
C ARG A 191 -42.84 21.04 -7.28
N ARG A 192 -41.57 20.77 -7.01
CA ARG A 192 -41.07 19.41 -6.75
C ARG A 192 -41.33 19.07 -5.29
N THR A 193 -42.34 18.23 -5.08
CA THR A 193 -42.48 17.44 -3.86
C THR A 193 -41.26 16.53 -3.76
N SER A 194 -40.39 16.80 -2.79
CA SER A 194 -39.22 16.02 -2.45
C SER A 194 -39.64 14.63 -1.97
N THR A 195 -39.80 13.69 -2.90
CA THR A 195 -39.91 12.27 -2.58
C THR A 195 -38.49 11.73 -2.40
N ALA A 196 -38.24 11.17 -1.21
CA ALA A 196 -37.01 10.55 -0.72
C ALA A 196 -36.47 9.40 -1.61
N ARG A 197 -36.00 9.72 -2.82
CA ARG A 197 -35.39 8.76 -3.76
C ARG A 197 -34.06 9.22 -4.36
N ASP A 198 -33.55 10.38 -3.98
CA ASP A 198 -32.31 10.97 -4.51
C ASP A 198 -31.17 11.04 -3.47
N VAL A 199 -31.28 10.23 -2.40
CA VAL A 199 -30.27 10.14 -1.32
C VAL A 199 -28.96 9.49 -1.79
N GLY A 200 -28.95 8.89 -3.00
CA GLY A 200 -27.77 8.24 -3.58
C GLY A 200 -27.02 9.05 -4.65
N ALA A 201 -27.44 10.27 -4.97
CA ALA A 201 -26.88 11.03 -6.10
C ALA A 201 -25.78 12.04 -5.70
N HIS A 202 -25.66 12.34 -4.41
CA HIS A 202 -24.79 13.39 -3.92
C HIS A 202 -23.54 12.80 -3.26
N PRO A 203 -22.34 13.33 -3.56
CA PRO A 203 -21.10 12.81 -3.00
C PRO A 203 -21.03 13.09 -1.51
N THR A 204 -20.64 12.10 -0.73
CA THR A 204 -20.38 12.25 0.72
C THR A 204 -18.90 12.46 1.01
N PHE A 205 -18.05 12.17 0.03
CA PHE A 205 -16.60 12.31 0.11
C PHE A 205 -16.10 13.04 -1.14
N ARG A 206 -15.36 14.14 -0.92
CA ARG A 206 -14.79 14.97 -1.99
C ARG A 206 -13.32 15.26 -1.70
N LEU A 207 -12.50 15.18 -2.74
CA LEU A 207 -11.14 15.71 -2.75
C LEU A 207 -11.13 17.00 -3.58
N LEU A 208 -10.58 18.06 -3.01
CA LEU A 208 -10.41 19.35 -3.65
C LEU A 208 -8.92 19.69 -3.72
N GLY A 209 -8.34 19.59 -4.92
CA GLY A 209 -6.99 20.05 -5.20
C GLY A 209 -6.98 21.55 -5.44
N ILE A 210 -6.17 22.29 -4.70
CA ILE A 210 -6.04 23.75 -4.79
C ILE A 210 -4.66 24.06 -5.38
N SER A 211 -4.62 24.82 -6.47
CA SER A 211 -3.41 25.31 -7.12
C SER A 211 -3.45 26.83 -7.30
N ALA A 212 -2.31 27.43 -7.66
CA ALA A 212 -2.22 28.87 -7.89
C ALA A 212 -3.12 29.37 -9.04
N TYR A 213 -3.54 28.50 -9.96
CA TYR A 213 -4.28 28.85 -11.17
C TYR A 213 -5.73 28.35 -11.18
N GLY A 214 -6.15 27.64 -10.14
CA GLY A 214 -7.52 27.11 -10.05
C GLY A 214 -7.64 25.99 -9.02
N SER A 215 -8.75 25.28 -9.10
CA SER A 215 -9.01 24.12 -8.25
C SER A 215 -9.64 22.98 -9.05
N THR A 216 -9.36 21.76 -8.63
CA THR A 216 -9.89 20.52 -9.21
C THR A 216 -10.68 19.78 -8.15
N GLU A 217 -11.91 19.40 -8.47
CA GLU A 217 -12.82 18.69 -7.57
C GLU A 217 -13.02 17.25 -8.03
N LEU A 218 -12.91 16.31 -7.10
CA LEU A 218 -13.09 14.88 -7.34
C LEU A 218 -14.10 14.33 -6.34
N ASP A 219 -15.27 13.97 -6.86
CA ASP A 219 -16.42 13.53 -6.09
C ASP A 219 -16.52 12.00 -6.08
N PHE A 220 -16.61 11.42 -4.88
CA PHE A 220 -16.80 9.98 -4.71
C PHE A 220 -18.26 9.72 -4.36
N PRO A 221 -18.98 8.88 -5.14
CA PRO A 221 -20.35 8.54 -4.85
C PRO A 221 -20.43 7.70 -3.57
N ASN A 222 -21.53 7.84 -2.83
CA ASN A 222 -21.83 7.00 -1.67
C ASN A 222 -22.35 5.61 -2.11
N ASP A 223 -21.53 4.90 -2.89
CA ASP A 223 -21.79 3.55 -3.38
C ASP A 223 -20.84 2.56 -2.69
N ARG A 224 -21.35 1.41 -2.25
CA ARG A 224 -20.57 0.34 -1.62
C ARG A 224 -19.49 -0.25 -2.52
N GLU A 225 -19.61 -0.11 -3.85
CA GLU A 225 -18.57 -0.53 -4.79
C GLU A 225 -17.33 0.39 -4.76
N VAL A 226 -17.54 1.66 -4.36
CA VAL A 226 -16.50 2.68 -4.25
C VAL A 226 -16.07 2.83 -2.78
N LEU A 227 -17.00 3.19 -1.90
CA LEU A 227 -16.85 3.34 -0.46
C LEU A 227 -17.36 2.10 0.27
N GLN A 228 -16.46 1.19 0.62
CA GLN A 228 -16.80 -0.06 1.33
C GLN A 228 -17.26 0.21 2.77
N SER A 229 -16.71 1.25 3.40
CA SER A 229 -17.13 1.76 4.71
C SER A 229 -16.98 3.27 4.70
N PHE A 230 -17.97 3.97 5.23
CA PHE A 230 -17.99 5.42 5.39
C PHE A 230 -18.67 5.73 6.72
N GLU A 231 -17.92 6.31 7.65
CA GLU A 231 -18.37 6.77 8.95
C GLU A 231 -18.00 8.27 9.02
N CYS A 232 -19.02 9.13 9.18
CA CYS A 232 -18.88 10.58 9.26
C CYS A 232 -20.13 11.11 9.98
N GLU A 233 -19.96 11.66 11.17
CA GLU A 233 -21.07 12.17 11.99
C GLU A 233 -21.40 13.64 11.68
N GLU A 234 -20.39 14.43 11.35
CA GLU A 234 -20.52 15.86 11.08
C GLU A 234 -19.78 16.30 9.81
N HIS A 235 -20.28 17.36 9.17
CA HIS A 235 -19.62 17.95 8.02
C HIS A 235 -18.23 18.48 8.41
N THR A 236 -17.19 17.89 7.84
CA THR A 236 -15.79 18.13 8.23
C THR A 236 -14.94 18.37 6.99
N GLN A 237 -14.03 19.33 7.11
CA GLN A 237 -13.09 19.69 6.06
C GLN A 237 -11.72 19.94 6.66
N PHE A 238 -10.71 19.24 6.15
CA PHE A 238 -9.32 19.46 6.52
C PHE A 238 -8.44 19.57 5.28
N THR A 239 -7.43 20.43 5.35
CA THR A 239 -6.55 20.72 4.21
C THR A 239 -5.13 20.26 4.51
N TYR A 240 -4.50 19.57 3.56
CA TYR A 240 -3.18 18.98 3.70
C TYR A 240 -2.25 19.49 2.60
N ARG A 241 -0.94 19.50 2.86
CA ARG A 241 0.04 19.82 1.81
C ARG A 241 0.10 18.67 0.79
N PHE A 242 -0.18 18.97 -0.47
CA PHE A 242 -0.26 17.95 -1.52
C PHE A 242 1.06 17.21 -1.72
N SER A 243 2.21 17.88 -1.56
CA SER A 243 3.53 17.24 -1.69
C SER A 243 3.78 16.12 -0.67
N HIS A 244 3.10 16.13 0.48
CA HIS A 244 3.15 15.04 1.45
C HIS A 244 2.23 13.90 1.03
N ILE A 245 0.99 14.22 0.66
CA ILE A 245 0.01 13.24 0.19
C ILE A 245 0.51 12.51 -1.06
N ALA A 246 1.15 13.21 -1.99
CA ALA A 246 1.71 12.62 -3.21
C ALA A 246 2.73 11.49 -2.94
N LYS A 247 3.37 11.45 -1.76
CA LYS A 247 4.30 10.37 -1.38
C LYS A 247 3.61 9.02 -1.22
N ILE A 248 2.31 9.02 -0.88
CA ILE A 248 1.54 7.78 -0.68
C ILE A 248 1.17 7.10 -2.00
N GLN A 249 1.39 7.76 -3.13
CA GLN A 249 0.98 7.26 -4.45
C GLN A 249 1.56 5.87 -4.76
N LYS A 250 2.82 5.62 -4.40
CA LYS A 250 3.46 4.31 -4.58
C LYS A 250 2.81 3.22 -3.69
N ALA A 251 2.44 3.57 -2.46
CA ALA A 251 1.74 2.64 -1.56
C ALA A 251 0.32 2.34 -2.05
N LEU A 252 -0.37 3.35 -2.60
CA LEU A 252 -1.68 3.19 -3.22
C LEU A 252 -1.66 2.25 -4.44
N GLN A 253 -0.65 2.37 -5.30
CA GLN A 253 -0.49 1.51 -6.47
C GLN A 253 -0.24 0.04 -6.12
N GLY A 254 0.43 -0.22 -4.99
CA GLY A 254 0.76 -1.57 -4.52
C GLY A 254 -0.27 -2.20 -3.58
N SER A 255 -1.25 -1.45 -3.08
CA SER A 255 -2.21 -1.91 -2.08
C SER A 255 -3.56 -2.32 -2.69
N ILE A 256 -4.31 -3.14 -1.95
CA ILE A 256 -5.63 -3.65 -2.36
C ILE A 256 -6.75 -2.75 -1.83
N ARG A 257 -6.63 -2.35 -0.56
CA ARG A 257 -7.57 -1.49 0.14
C ARG A 257 -6.82 -0.39 0.87
N THR A 258 -7.46 0.76 0.97
CA THR A 258 -6.97 1.88 1.77
C THR A 258 -8.05 2.27 2.77
N SER A 259 -7.64 2.40 4.03
CA SER A 259 -8.42 3.03 5.09
C SER A 259 -7.87 4.43 5.31
N LEU A 260 -8.75 5.42 5.26
CA LEU A 260 -8.48 6.82 5.59
C LEU A 260 -9.22 7.12 6.89
N ARG A 261 -8.50 7.61 7.89
CA ARG A 261 -9.04 7.99 9.19
C ARG A 261 -8.58 9.40 9.55
N MET A 262 -9.47 10.18 10.15
CA MET A 262 -9.17 11.53 10.61
C MET A 262 -9.80 11.78 11.98
N ASP A 263 -9.12 12.55 12.81
CA ASP A 263 -9.58 12.96 14.15
C ASP A 263 -10.10 14.41 14.13
N GLU A 264 -10.57 14.91 15.27
CA GLU A 264 -11.02 16.31 15.42
C GLU A 264 -9.87 17.33 15.28
N SER A 265 -8.63 16.90 15.55
CA SER A 265 -7.45 17.76 15.51
C SER A 265 -6.90 17.98 14.10
N GLY A 266 -7.35 17.18 13.12
CA GLY A 266 -6.90 17.20 11.74
C GLY A 266 -5.69 16.31 11.47
N VAL A 267 -5.38 15.36 12.34
CA VAL A 267 -4.44 14.27 12.06
C VAL A 267 -5.11 13.31 11.07
N LEU A 268 -4.46 13.10 9.94
CA LEU A 268 -4.87 12.15 8.90
C LEU A 268 -3.98 10.92 8.94
N SER A 269 -4.58 9.76 9.17
CA SER A 269 -3.94 8.44 9.08
C SER A 269 -4.45 7.67 7.86
N PHE A 270 -3.54 7.27 6.98
CA PHE A 270 -3.79 6.30 5.94
C PHE A 270 -3.22 4.95 6.33
N GLN A 271 -4.02 3.90 6.15
CA GLN A 271 -3.58 2.51 6.28
C GLN A 271 -3.82 1.78 4.95
N PHE A 272 -2.73 1.35 4.31
CA PHE A 272 -2.74 0.65 3.03
C PHE A 272 -2.59 -0.86 3.27
N GLN A 273 -3.62 -1.63 2.95
CA GLN A 273 -3.56 -3.08 3.00
C GLN A 273 -2.77 -3.61 1.81
N MET A 274 -1.60 -4.17 2.07
CA MET A 274 -0.77 -4.78 1.02
C MET A 274 -1.25 -6.20 0.70
N PRO A 275 -0.97 -6.73 -0.51
CA PRO A 275 -1.29 -8.09 -0.86
C PRO A 275 -0.74 -9.10 0.14
N THR A 276 -1.59 -10.04 0.56
CA THR A 276 -1.20 -11.12 1.47
C THR A 276 -0.12 -11.96 0.80
N VAL A 277 1.02 -12.08 1.48
CA VAL A 277 2.06 -13.04 1.11
C VAL A 277 1.81 -14.30 1.93
N ILE A 278 1.62 -15.43 1.24
CA ILE A 278 1.52 -16.76 1.87
C ILE A 278 2.92 -17.38 1.79
N SER A 279 3.60 -17.49 2.93
CA SER A 279 4.79 -18.33 3.06
C SER A 279 4.53 -19.40 4.11
N ASP A 280 4.86 -20.65 3.78
CA ASP A 280 4.84 -21.81 4.69
C ASP A 280 3.57 -21.96 5.55
N GLY A 281 2.40 -21.79 4.92
CA GLY A 281 1.08 -21.96 5.57
C GLY A 281 0.67 -20.83 6.54
N LYS A 282 1.52 -19.84 6.79
CA LYS A 282 1.19 -18.63 7.56
C LYS A 282 0.81 -17.48 6.64
N GLN A 283 -0.43 -17.00 6.76
CA GLN A 283 -0.89 -15.79 6.08
C GLN A 283 -0.38 -14.57 6.84
N SER A 284 0.46 -13.75 6.20
CA SER A 284 0.78 -12.41 6.70
C SER A 284 0.02 -11.37 5.91
N ASN A 285 -0.67 -10.45 6.60
CA ASN A 285 -1.37 -9.32 6.02
C ASN A 285 -0.58 -8.03 6.31
N PRO A 286 0.49 -7.75 5.55
CA PRO A 286 1.26 -6.53 5.74
C PRO A 286 0.40 -5.29 5.44
N PHE A 287 0.65 -4.21 6.15
CA PHE A 287 0.09 -2.90 5.86
C PHE A 287 1.18 -1.83 5.93
N ILE A 288 0.95 -0.73 5.22
CA ILE A 288 1.74 0.50 5.35
C ILE A 288 0.87 1.53 6.03
N GLU A 289 1.43 2.28 6.97
CA GLU A 289 0.76 3.43 7.58
C GLU A 289 1.46 4.73 7.18
N PHE A 290 0.67 5.78 6.97
CA PHE A 290 1.16 7.12 6.72
C PHE A 290 0.31 8.11 7.49
N THR A 291 0.93 8.89 8.36
CA THR A 291 0.25 9.90 9.16
C THR A 291 0.75 11.29 8.79
N CYS A 292 -0.15 12.26 8.71
CA CYS A 292 0.21 13.66 8.50
C CYS A 292 -0.76 14.62 9.19
N LEU A 293 -0.27 15.82 9.51
CA LEU A 293 -1.07 16.88 10.11
C LEU A 293 -1.74 17.74 9.04
N ALA A 294 -2.94 18.21 9.35
CA ALA A 294 -3.60 19.26 8.61
C ALA A 294 -2.78 20.57 8.67
N LEU A 295 -2.93 21.38 7.63
CA LEU A 295 -2.42 22.75 7.60
C LEU A 295 -3.26 23.61 8.54
N SER A 296 -2.59 24.49 9.28
CA SER A 296 -3.26 25.54 10.04
C SER A 296 -3.80 26.61 9.06
N GLU A 297 -4.79 27.39 9.48
CA GLU A 297 -5.33 28.49 8.66
C GLU A 297 -4.28 29.56 8.30
N ASP A 298 -3.11 29.55 8.96
CA ASP A 298 -2.00 30.49 8.79
C ASP A 298 -0.87 29.99 7.85
N ASP A 299 -0.95 28.77 7.29
CA ASP A 299 0.08 28.13 6.43
C ASP A 299 -0.27 28.03 4.94
#